data_AF-A0A3D1Q710-F1
#
_entry.id   AF-A0A3D1Q710-F1
#
_cell.length_a   1.000
_cell.length_b   1.000
_cell.length_c   1.000
_cell.angle_alpha   90.00
_cell.angle_beta   90.00
_cell.angle_gamma   90.00
#
_symmetry.space_group_name_H-M   'P 1'
#
loop_
_entity.id
_entity.type
_entity.pdbx_description
1 polymer ?
#
loop_
_entity_poly.entity_id
_entity_poly.type
_entity_poly.pdbx_seq_one_letter_code
_entity_poly.pdbx_strand_id
1 'polypeptide(L)'
;PTRLLVSISAYRQGLPFSTLIEALMMEFIFEVLREAGVRLPRAIGQAVSIAGALVIGQSAVTAGIVSPLMVIVVAATGIASFTIPSYSLGITIRLFRFPLMLLAGAFGLFGVSIGFILLVIHTVNLRSFSVPYLSPLAPLQTKDLKDILVRAPQWKMNMRPREYGQLNPTRMAPGLKPGPQQGSNNGGRKQT
;
A
#
# COMPACT_ATOMS: atom_id res chain seq x y z
N PRO A 1 1.01 25.62 16.24
CA PRO A 1 2.32 26.12 15.78
C PRO A 1 2.18 27.13 14.62
N THR A 2 2.11 28.43 14.94
CA THR A 2 1.90 29.52 13.98
C THR A 2 3.10 29.74 13.05
N ARG A 3 4.33 29.59 13.54
CA ARG A 3 5.55 29.78 12.74
C ARG A 3 5.65 28.86 11.51
N LEU A 4 5.21 27.60 11.64
CA LEU A 4 5.15 26.65 10.52
C LEU A 4 4.09 27.03 9.48
N LEU A 5 2.92 27.50 9.93
CA LEU A 5 1.87 27.94 9.01
C LEU A 5 2.32 29.16 8.19
N VAL A 6 3.00 30.11 8.85
CA VAL A 6 3.53 31.31 8.18
C VAL A 6 4.61 30.96 7.16
N SER A 7 5.53 30.03 7.48
CA SER A 7 6.54 29.59 6.51
C SER A 7 5.91 28.85 5.32
N ILE A 8 4.93 27.96 5.56
CA ILE A 8 4.21 27.26 4.49
C ILE A 8 3.46 28.25 3.57
N SER A 9 2.82 29.27 4.13
CA SER A 9 2.14 30.29 3.33
C SER A 9 3.13 31.13 2.52
N ALA A 10 4.28 31.49 3.09
CA ALA A 10 5.30 32.26 2.41
C ALA A 10 5.89 31.49 1.20
N TYR A 11 6.11 30.18 1.34
CA TYR A 11 6.58 29.33 0.23
C TYR A 11 5.56 29.15 -0.90
N ARG A 12 4.27 29.45 -0.68
CA ARG A 12 3.22 29.40 -1.72
C ARG A 12 2.98 30.74 -2.42
N GLN A 13 3.25 31.87 -1.77
CA GLN A 13 2.88 33.20 -2.28
C GLN A 13 3.59 33.61 -3.58
N GLY A 14 4.66 32.91 -3.97
CA GLY A 14 5.42 33.18 -5.20
C GLY A 14 5.20 32.21 -6.36
N LEU A 15 4.28 31.25 -6.24
CA LEU A 15 4.11 30.20 -7.25
C LEU A 15 2.94 30.51 -8.20
N PRO A 16 3.11 30.28 -9.52
CA PRO A 16 2.10 30.62 -10.51
C PRO A 16 0.92 29.63 -10.55
N PHE A 17 1.09 28.43 -9.99
CA PHE A 17 0.11 27.35 -10.07
C PHE A 17 -0.62 27.12 -8.75
N SER A 18 -1.87 26.65 -8.86
CA SER A 18 -2.59 26.13 -7.69
C SER A 18 -1.98 24.80 -7.26
N THR A 19 -2.18 24.43 -6.01
CA THR A 19 -1.54 23.22 -5.49
C THR A 19 -2.15 21.92 -5.96
N LEU A 20 -3.35 21.97 -6.54
CA LEU A 20 -3.87 20.87 -7.31
C LEU A 20 -3.01 20.62 -8.56
N ILE A 21 -2.68 21.68 -9.29
CA ILE A 21 -1.90 21.59 -10.54
C ILE A 21 -0.45 21.19 -10.24
N GLU A 22 0.18 21.80 -9.22
CA GLU A 22 1.52 21.38 -8.76
C GLU A 22 1.56 19.89 -8.45
N ALA A 23 0.57 19.39 -7.69
CA ALA A 23 0.51 18.00 -7.30
C ALA A 23 0.27 17.07 -8.48
N LEU A 24 -0.65 17.42 -9.39
CA LEU A 24 -0.95 16.63 -10.58
C LEU A 24 0.27 16.51 -11.51
N MET A 25 0.99 17.60 -11.77
CA MET A 25 2.20 17.57 -12.59
C MET A 25 3.28 16.70 -11.95
N MET A 26 3.56 16.90 -10.65
CA MET A 26 4.60 16.14 -9.95
C MET A 26 4.26 14.66 -9.81
N GLU A 27 3.01 14.31 -9.52
CA GLU A 27 2.56 12.91 -9.47
C GLU A 27 2.62 12.27 -10.86
N PHE A 28 2.23 12.98 -11.91
CA PHE A 28 2.35 12.48 -13.28
C PHE A 28 3.81 12.22 -13.68
N ILE A 29 4.71 13.18 -13.42
CA ILE A 29 6.15 13.02 -13.65
C ILE A 29 6.69 11.82 -12.85
N PHE A 30 6.28 11.70 -11.58
CA PHE A 30 6.71 10.59 -10.73
C PHE A 30 6.27 9.24 -11.30
N GLU A 31 5.04 9.13 -11.82
CA GLU A 31 4.53 7.89 -12.43
C GLU A 31 5.28 7.57 -13.73
N VAL A 32 5.58 8.57 -14.57
CA VAL A 32 6.37 8.40 -15.80
C VAL A 32 7.78 7.90 -15.47
N LEU A 33 8.44 8.53 -14.49
CA LEU A 33 9.78 8.10 -14.03
C LEU A 33 9.76 6.67 -13.51
N ARG A 34 8.72 6.32 -12.74
CA ARG A 34 8.52 4.97 -12.18
C ARG A 34 8.33 3.93 -13.29
N GLU A 35 7.47 4.21 -14.25
CA GLU A 35 7.15 3.30 -15.35
C GLU A 35 8.36 3.13 -16.29
N ALA A 36 9.10 4.20 -16.57
CA ALA A 36 10.35 4.14 -17.32
C ALA A 36 11.41 3.30 -16.59
N GLY A 37 11.56 3.50 -15.27
CA GLY A 37 12.51 2.76 -14.44
C GLY A 37 12.21 1.26 -14.39
N VAL A 38 10.94 0.86 -14.39
CA VAL A 38 10.52 -0.56 -14.39
C VAL A 38 10.65 -1.21 -15.77
N ARG A 39 10.49 -0.44 -16.86
CA ARG A 39 10.59 -0.96 -18.24
C ARG A 39 12.01 -1.13 -18.75
N LEU A 40 12.96 -0.40 -18.19
CA LEU A 40 14.37 -0.48 -18.60
C LEU A 40 15.12 -1.60 -17.86
N PRO A 41 16.22 -2.14 -18.43
CA PRO A 41 17.09 -3.06 -17.71
C PRO A 41 17.60 -2.45 -16.41
N ARG A 42 17.72 -3.24 -15.33
CA ARG A 42 17.97 -2.75 -13.95
C ARG A 42 19.06 -1.68 -13.84
N ALA A 43 20.22 -1.88 -14.50
CA ALA A 43 21.34 -0.93 -14.44
C ALA A 43 20.99 0.44 -15.03
N ILE A 44 20.23 0.47 -16.12
CA ILE A 44 19.85 1.71 -16.83
C ILE A 44 18.61 2.32 -16.16
N GLY A 45 17.62 1.49 -15.78
CA GLY A 45 16.39 1.94 -15.13
C GLY A 45 16.63 2.63 -13.79
N GLN A 46 17.58 2.12 -12.98
CA GLN A 46 17.97 2.77 -11.74
C GLN A 46 18.66 4.12 -11.99
N ALA A 47 19.60 4.18 -12.94
CA ALA A 47 20.31 5.41 -13.28
C ALA A 47 19.34 6.50 -13.79
N VAL A 48 18.43 6.14 -14.70
CA VAL A 48 17.41 7.06 -15.24
C VAL A 48 16.44 7.52 -14.14
N SER A 49 16.03 6.63 -13.23
CA SER A 49 15.13 7.01 -12.14
C SER A 49 15.78 8.00 -11.17
N ILE A 50 17.05 7.78 -10.81
CA ILE A 50 17.79 8.67 -9.89
C ILE A 50 18.06 10.02 -10.55
N ALA A 51 18.63 10.00 -11.77
CA ALA A 51 18.94 11.22 -12.50
C ALA A 51 17.66 12.01 -12.82
N GLY A 52 16.61 11.34 -13.28
CA GLY A 52 15.33 11.97 -13.59
C GLY A 52 14.65 12.59 -12.38
N ALA A 53 14.56 11.87 -11.25
CA ALA A 53 13.93 12.41 -10.04
C ALA A 53 14.69 13.61 -9.47
N LEU A 54 16.03 13.57 -9.44
CA LEU A 54 16.85 14.65 -8.90
C LEU A 54 16.85 15.88 -9.83
N VAL A 55 17.11 15.68 -11.12
CA VAL A 55 17.18 16.79 -12.09
C VAL A 55 15.80 17.44 -12.25
N ILE A 56 14.74 16.67 -12.48
CA ILE A 56 13.40 17.24 -12.65
C ILE A 56 12.92 17.90 -11.37
N GLY A 57 13.13 17.28 -10.20
CA GLY A 57 12.76 17.85 -8.92
C GLY A 57 13.46 19.17 -8.63
N GLN A 58 14.79 19.24 -8.81
CA GLN A 58 15.54 20.47 -8.58
C GLN A 58 15.21 21.56 -9.59
N SER A 59 15.07 21.21 -10.87
CA SER A 59 14.68 22.15 -11.91
C SER A 59 13.27 22.71 -11.67
N ALA A 60 12.31 21.88 -11.26
CA ALA A 60 10.95 22.32 -10.97
C ALA A 60 10.87 23.32 -9.80
N VAL A 61 11.69 23.09 -8.76
CA VAL A 61 11.78 24.01 -7.62
C VAL A 61 12.50 25.30 -7.98
N THR A 62 13.64 25.20 -8.66
CA THR A 62 14.45 26.38 -9.03
C THR A 62 13.74 27.27 -10.05
N ALA A 63 12.98 26.67 -10.97
CA ALA A 63 12.16 27.39 -11.93
C ALA A 63 10.90 28.02 -11.30
N GLY A 64 10.62 27.78 -10.01
CA GLY A 64 9.43 28.29 -9.34
C GLY A 64 8.12 27.71 -9.87
N ILE A 65 8.16 26.52 -10.50
CA ILE A 65 6.96 25.84 -11.03
C ILE A 65 6.25 25.08 -9.91
N VAL A 66 7.01 24.55 -8.94
CA VAL A 66 6.50 23.70 -7.86
C VAL A 66 7.13 24.11 -6.53
N SER A 67 6.34 24.08 -5.44
CA SER A 67 6.86 24.33 -4.10
C SER A 67 7.81 23.21 -3.62
N PRO A 68 8.89 23.54 -2.88
CA PRO A 68 9.74 22.52 -2.24
C PRO A 68 8.94 21.56 -1.36
N LEU A 69 7.91 22.07 -0.67
CA LEU A 69 7.01 21.28 0.16
C LEU A 69 6.24 20.25 -0.65
N MET A 70 5.75 20.61 -1.85
CA MET A 70 5.03 19.67 -2.70
C MET A 70 5.96 18.55 -3.19
N VAL A 71 7.22 18.85 -3.53
CA VAL A 71 8.21 17.83 -3.90
C VAL A 71 8.41 16.81 -2.77
N ILE A 72 8.54 17.29 -1.52
CA ILE A 72 8.67 16.40 -0.35
C ILE A 72 7.43 15.50 -0.20
N VAL A 73 6.23 16.07 -0.33
CA VAL A 73 4.97 15.32 -0.19
C VAL A 73 4.85 14.24 -1.28
N VAL A 74 5.14 14.57 -2.55
CA VAL A 74 5.07 13.59 -3.65
C VAL A 74 6.15 12.52 -3.50
N ALA A 75 7.38 12.88 -3.14
CA ALA A 75 8.46 11.93 -2.93
C ALA A 75 8.12 10.94 -1.80
N ALA A 76 7.62 11.43 -0.66
CA ALA A 76 7.21 10.59 0.46
C ALA A 76 6.06 9.65 0.06
N THR A 77 5.06 10.17 -0.65
CA THR A 77 3.91 9.42 -1.13
C THR A 77 4.33 8.34 -2.16
N GLY A 78 5.27 8.68 -3.03
CA GLY A 78 5.88 7.77 -4.00
C GLY A 78 6.70 6.66 -3.33
N ILE A 79 7.50 6.98 -2.32
CA ILE A 79 8.27 5.98 -1.55
C ILE A 79 7.33 5.05 -0.79
N ALA A 80 6.28 5.59 -0.16
CA ALA A 80 5.27 4.80 0.55
C ALA A 80 4.60 3.77 -0.37
N SER A 81 4.46 4.05 -1.67
CA SER A 81 3.90 3.10 -2.63
C SER A 81 4.70 1.78 -2.76
N PHE A 82 6.00 1.78 -2.42
CA PHE A 82 6.83 0.56 -2.45
C PHE A 82 6.55 -0.39 -1.29
N THR A 83 5.80 0.04 -0.27
CA THR A 83 5.38 -0.85 0.82
C THR A 83 4.33 -1.88 0.37
N ILE A 84 3.68 -1.65 -0.77
CA ILE A 84 2.69 -2.56 -1.34
C ILE A 84 3.44 -3.71 -2.04
N PRO A 85 3.33 -4.96 -1.55
CA PRO A 85 4.10 -6.08 -2.08
C PRO A 85 3.62 -6.56 -3.47
N SER A 86 2.40 -6.18 -3.87
CA SER A 86 1.80 -6.54 -5.15
C SER A 86 1.89 -5.39 -6.16
N TYR A 87 2.55 -5.64 -7.29
CA TYR A 87 2.70 -4.66 -8.36
C TYR A 87 1.34 -4.18 -8.92
N SER A 88 0.44 -5.12 -9.20
CA SER A 88 -0.89 -4.82 -9.73
C SER A 88 -1.71 -3.97 -8.77
N LEU A 89 -1.68 -4.27 -7.46
CA LEU A 89 -2.34 -3.43 -6.46
C LEU A 89 -1.69 -2.05 -6.35
N GLY A 90 -0.36 -1.99 -6.49
CA GLY A 90 0.38 -0.74 -6.55
C GLY A 90 -0.13 0.17 -7.68
N ILE A 91 -0.30 -0.34 -8.91
CA ILE A 91 -0.85 0.43 -10.03
C ILE A 91 -2.28 0.88 -9.73
N THR A 92 -3.13 -0.02 -9.24
CA THR A 92 -4.54 0.30 -8.93
C THR A 92 -4.65 1.45 -7.93
N ILE A 93 -3.90 1.41 -6.82
CA ILE A 93 -3.91 2.46 -5.81
C ILE A 93 -3.38 3.79 -6.38
N ARG A 94 -2.38 3.76 -7.26
CA ARG A 94 -1.87 4.97 -7.94
C ARG A 94 -2.89 5.57 -8.90
N LEU A 95 -3.64 4.75 -9.64
CA LEU A 95 -4.72 5.24 -10.50
C LEU A 95 -5.85 5.89 -9.69
N PHE A 96 -6.24 5.31 -8.55
CA PHE A 96 -7.26 5.91 -7.67
C PHE A 96 -6.81 7.24 -7.03
N ARG A 97 -5.51 7.52 -6.99
CA ARG A 97 -4.98 8.80 -6.47
C ARG A 97 -5.45 9.99 -7.31
N PHE A 98 -5.48 9.88 -8.64
CA PHE A 98 -5.84 11.01 -9.50
C PHE A 98 -7.30 11.46 -9.30
N PRO A 99 -8.32 10.57 -9.31
CA PRO A 99 -9.70 10.96 -8.99
C PRO A 99 -9.84 11.55 -7.57
N LEU A 100 -9.20 10.96 -6.57
CA LEU A 100 -9.25 11.47 -5.20
C LEU A 100 -8.61 12.86 -5.08
N MET A 101 -7.52 13.11 -5.81
CA MET A 101 -6.86 14.41 -5.86
C MET A 101 -7.73 15.47 -6.56
N LEU A 102 -8.41 15.11 -7.64
CA LEU A 102 -9.36 16.01 -8.31
C LEU A 102 -10.53 16.37 -7.39
N LEU A 103 -11.09 15.39 -6.67
CA LEU A 103 -12.12 15.63 -5.67
C LEU A 103 -11.62 16.50 -4.52
N ALA A 104 -10.37 16.30 -4.07
CA ALA A 104 -9.72 17.15 -3.07
C ALA A 104 -9.54 18.58 -3.55
N GLY A 105 -9.18 18.76 -4.82
CA GLY A 105 -9.02 20.07 -5.43
C GLY A 105 -10.33 20.83 -5.60
N ALA A 106 -11.40 20.13 -5.99
CA ALA A 106 -12.72 20.71 -6.23
C ALA A 106 -13.51 20.99 -4.93
N PHE A 107 -13.49 20.06 -3.97
CA PHE A 107 -14.34 20.11 -2.77
C PHE A 107 -13.54 20.07 -1.45
N GLY A 108 -12.21 20.14 -1.51
CA GLY A 108 -11.37 20.07 -0.32
C GLY A 108 -11.45 18.72 0.40
N LEU A 109 -11.37 18.76 1.73
CA LEU A 109 -11.44 17.56 2.56
C LEU A 109 -12.76 16.79 2.38
N PHE A 110 -13.87 17.50 2.14
CA PHE A 110 -15.18 16.90 1.91
C PHE A 110 -15.19 16.00 0.66
N GLY A 111 -14.56 16.44 -0.43
CA GLY A 111 -14.40 15.63 -1.64
C GLY A 111 -13.58 14.36 -1.40
N VAL A 112 -12.51 14.47 -0.62
CA VAL A 112 -11.71 13.29 -0.21
C VAL A 112 -12.55 12.31 0.59
N SER A 113 -13.35 12.79 1.55
CA SER A 113 -14.23 11.93 2.35
C SER A 113 -15.24 11.18 1.49
N ILE A 114 -15.91 11.86 0.55
CA ILE A 114 -16.87 11.21 -0.35
C ILE A 114 -16.15 10.21 -1.28
N GLY A 115 -15.05 10.61 -1.89
CA GLY A 115 -14.28 9.73 -2.78
C GLY A 115 -13.77 8.48 -2.05
N PHE A 116 -13.37 8.63 -0.78
CA PHE A 116 -12.96 7.51 0.05
C PHE A 116 -14.13 6.56 0.36
N ILE A 117 -15.32 7.08 0.70
CA ILE A 117 -16.51 6.27 0.91
C ILE A 117 -16.87 5.49 -0.37
N LEU A 118 -16.85 6.15 -1.53
CA LEU A 118 -17.11 5.49 -2.82
C LEU A 118 -16.10 4.37 -3.11
N LEU A 119 -14.82 4.58 -2.79
CA LEU A 119 -13.78 3.58 -2.93
C LEU A 119 -14.03 2.36 -2.02
N VAL A 120 -14.45 2.58 -0.78
CA VAL A 120 -14.80 1.49 0.15
C VAL A 120 -16.00 0.70 -0.38
N ILE A 121 -17.07 1.38 -0.80
CA ILE A 121 -18.27 0.75 -1.38
C ILE A 121 -17.90 -0.09 -2.61
N HIS A 122 -17.05 0.44 -3.50
CA HIS A 122 -16.56 -0.30 -4.67
C HIS A 122 -15.83 -1.58 -4.25
N THR A 123 -14.96 -1.49 -3.26
CA THR A 123 -14.15 -2.62 -2.78
C THR A 123 -14.99 -3.70 -2.11
N VAL A 124 -16.06 -3.34 -1.39
CA VAL A 124 -16.98 -4.30 -0.74
C VAL A 124 -17.75 -5.13 -1.77
N ASN A 125 -18.07 -4.54 -2.93
CA ASN A 125 -18.80 -5.22 -3.99
C ASN A 125 -17.92 -6.13 -4.86
N LEU A 126 -16.58 -6.00 -4.79
CA LEU A 126 -15.66 -6.84 -5.55
C LEU A 126 -15.60 -8.26 -4.97
N ARG A 127 -15.64 -9.24 -5.87
CA ARG A 127 -15.47 -10.67 -5.55
C ARG A 127 -14.30 -11.25 -6.35
N SER A 128 -13.42 -11.99 -5.69
CA SER A 128 -12.35 -12.79 -6.28
C SER A 128 -12.68 -14.26 -6.13
N PHE A 129 -12.94 -14.96 -7.24
CA PHE A 129 -13.31 -16.38 -7.25
C PHE A 129 -14.44 -16.68 -6.25
N SER A 130 -15.52 -15.89 -6.33
CA SER A 130 -16.71 -15.97 -5.46
C SER A 130 -16.52 -15.50 -4.01
N VAL A 131 -15.30 -15.17 -3.60
CA VAL A 131 -14.99 -14.70 -2.24
C VAL A 131 -14.92 -13.17 -2.21
N PRO A 132 -15.58 -12.51 -1.25
CA PRO A 132 -15.53 -11.06 -1.10
C PRO A 132 -14.09 -10.56 -0.95
N TYR A 133 -13.72 -9.52 -1.70
CA TYR A 133 -12.34 -8.99 -1.70
C TYR A 133 -11.92 -8.46 -0.32
N LEU A 134 -12.88 -7.93 0.45
CA LEU A 134 -12.68 -7.46 1.82
C LEU A 134 -12.84 -8.56 2.88
N SER A 135 -13.01 -9.83 2.52
CA SER A 135 -13.06 -10.91 3.52
C SER A 135 -11.73 -10.98 4.27
N PRO A 136 -11.71 -11.11 5.61
CA PRO A 136 -12.78 -11.30 6.60
C PRO A 136 -13.27 -9.99 7.28
N LEU A 137 -12.94 -8.81 6.76
CA LEU A 137 -13.48 -7.52 7.23
C LEU A 137 -14.93 -7.31 6.78
N ALA A 138 -15.27 -7.75 5.57
CA ALA A 138 -16.62 -7.78 5.06
C ALA A 138 -16.82 -9.03 4.18
N PRO A 139 -17.55 -10.06 4.64
CA PRO A 139 -18.30 -10.17 5.90
C PRO A 139 -17.38 -10.32 7.12
N LEU A 140 -17.75 -9.70 8.25
CA LEU A 140 -16.96 -9.72 9.49
C LEU A 140 -16.84 -11.15 10.05
N GLN A 141 -15.62 -11.71 10.02
CA GLN A 141 -15.30 -13.03 10.59
C GLN A 141 -14.22 -12.91 11.66
N THR A 142 -14.64 -12.77 12.92
CA THR A 142 -13.75 -12.52 14.07
C THR A 142 -12.70 -13.60 14.30
N LYS A 143 -12.96 -14.85 13.88
CA LYS A 143 -12.00 -15.95 13.98
C LYS A 143 -10.81 -15.78 13.03
N ASP A 144 -11.06 -15.18 11.86
CA ASP A 144 -10.08 -15.05 10.77
C ASP A 144 -9.34 -13.71 10.81
N LEU A 145 -9.81 -12.73 11.61
CA LEU A 145 -9.11 -11.47 11.88
C LEU A 145 -7.71 -11.65 12.48
N LYS A 146 -7.46 -12.79 13.14
CA LYS A 146 -6.16 -13.13 13.72
C LYS A 146 -5.07 -13.29 12.66
N ASP A 147 -5.42 -13.57 11.41
CA ASP A 147 -4.42 -13.68 10.33
C ASP A 147 -4.03 -12.31 9.75
N ILE A 148 -4.90 -11.30 9.91
CA ILE A 148 -4.72 -9.95 9.34
C ILE A 148 -4.08 -8.98 10.32
N LEU A 149 -4.63 -8.86 11.53
CA LEU A 149 -4.18 -7.82 12.49
C LEU A 149 -2.92 -8.24 13.25
N VAL A 150 -2.83 -9.51 13.63
CA VAL A 150 -1.74 -10.03 14.46
C VAL A 150 -1.31 -11.37 13.91
N ARG A 151 -0.48 -11.38 12.85
CA ARG A 151 -0.06 -12.58 12.10
C ARG A 151 0.30 -13.75 13.02
N ALA A 152 -0.70 -14.59 13.31
CA ALA A 152 -0.58 -15.66 14.28
C ALA A 152 0.30 -16.78 13.73
N PRO A 153 1.03 -17.52 14.58
CA PRO A 153 1.86 -18.62 14.09
C PRO A 153 1.00 -19.74 13.49
N GLN A 154 1.47 -20.32 12.39
CA GLN A 154 0.72 -21.30 11.60
C GLN A 154 0.27 -22.54 12.41
N TRP A 155 1.07 -22.98 13.38
CA TRP A 155 0.74 -24.11 14.27
C TRP A 155 -0.47 -23.87 15.20
N LYS A 156 -0.91 -22.62 15.36
CA LYS A 156 -2.10 -22.25 16.14
C LYS A 156 -3.35 -22.06 15.25
N MET A 157 -3.19 -22.13 13.92
CA MET A 157 -4.24 -21.90 12.92
C MET A 157 -4.80 -23.22 12.38
N ASN A 158 -5.50 -23.96 13.23
CA ASN A 158 -6.01 -25.30 12.91
C ASN A 158 -7.24 -25.29 12.01
N MET A 159 -7.96 -24.17 11.93
CA MET A 159 -9.20 -24.04 11.14
C MET A 159 -8.93 -23.35 9.80
N ARG A 160 -9.67 -23.76 8.75
CA ARG A 160 -9.70 -23.05 7.47
C ARG A 160 -10.63 -21.83 7.58
N PRO A 161 -10.33 -20.74 6.84
CA PRO A 161 -11.25 -19.61 6.73
C PRO A 161 -12.63 -20.07 6.25
N ARG A 162 -13.69 -19.45 6.77
CA ARG A 162 -15.07 -19.92 6.50
C ARG A 162 -15.47 -19.85 5.03
N GLU A 163 -14.88 -18.94 4.27
CA GLU A 163 -15.14 -18.74 2.84
C GLU A 163 -14.76 -19.96 1.97
N TYR A 164 -13.72 -20.71 2.37
CA TYR A 164 -13.21 -21.87 1.60
C TYR A 164 -13.33 -23.21 2.36
N GLY A 165 -13.62 -23.16 3.67
CA GLY A 165 -13.57 -24.30 4.57
C GLY A 165 -14.91 -24.98 4.87
N GLN A 166 -16.01 -24.65 4.17
CA GLN A 166 -17.35 -25.14 4.51
C GLN A 166 -17.47 -26.66 4.51
N LEU A 167 -16.87 -27.32 3.52
CA LEU A 167 -16.92 -28.79 3.37
C LEU A 167 -15.88 -29.52 4.24
N ASN A 168 -14.79 -28.86 4.61
CA ASN A 168 -13.75 -29.43 5.46
C ASN A 168 -13.08 -28.32 6.29
N PRO A 169 -13.55 -28.09 7.53
CA PRO A 169 -13.15 -26.93 8.34
C PRO A 169 -11.77 -27.07 8.96
N THR A 170 -11.23 -28.28 9.07
CA THR A 170 -9.92 -28.54 9.67
C THR A 170 -8.81 -28.40 8.63
N ARG A 171 -7.87 -27.47 8.86
CA ARG A 171 -6.67 -27.27 8.04
C ARG A 171 -5.55 -28.22 8.48
N MET A 172 -5.33 -28.33 9.79
CA MET A 172 -4.21 -29.07 10.39
C MET A 172 -4.68 -29.81 11.65
N ALA A 173 -4.06 -30.96 11.92
CA ALA A 173 -4.28 -31.69 13.17
C ALA A 173 -3.81 -30.85 14.38
N PRO A 174 -4.54 -30.85 15.50
CA PRO A 174 -4.12 -30.13 16.70
C PRO A 174 -2.80 -30.70 17.26
N GLY A 175 -1.95 -29.83 17.80
CA GLY A 175 -0.72 -30.25 18.52
C GLY A 175 0.59 -30.15 17.73
N LEU A 176 0.62 -29.53 16.56
CA LEU A 176 1.82 -29.35 15.73
C LEU A 176 2.82 -28.29 16.24
N LYS A 177 2.85 -28.01 17.55
CA LYS A 177 3.80 -27.06 18.12
C LYS A 177 5.21 -27.67 17.97
N PRO A 178 6.18 -27.00 17.29
CA PRO A 178 7.55 -27.48 17.24
C PRO A 178 8.11 -27.55 18.66
N GLY A 179 8.45 -28.76 19.11
CA GLY A 179 9.17 -29.02 20.35
C GLY A 179 10.54 -29.61 20.03
N PRO A 180 11.50 -29.57 20.97
CA PRO A 180 12.75 -30.31 20.81
C PRO A 180 12.44 -31.78 20.55
N GLN A 181 13.08 -32.39 19.55
CA GLN A 181 12.95 -33.82 19.27
C GLN A 181 13.35 -34.60 20.52
N GLN A 182 12.36 -35.08 21.26
CA GLN A 182 12.60 -36.05 22.32
C GLN A 182 13.04 -37.32 21.61
N GLY A 183 14.36 -37.59 21.70
CA GLY A 183 14.95 -38.79 21.12
C GLY A 183 14.12 -40.00 21.53
N SER A 184 13.63 -40.73 20.55
CA SER A 184 12.98 -42.02 20.75
C SER A 184 14.01 -42.98 21.32
N ASN A 185 14.21 -42.94 22.64
CA ASN A 185 14.99 -43.92 23.37
C ASN A 185 14.10 -45.17 23.48
N ASN A 186 14.07 -45.97 22.42
CA ASN A 186 13.37 -47.25 22.41
C ASN A 186 14.26 -48.24 23.18
N GLY A 187 14.16 -48.17 24.50
CA GLY A 187 14.75 -49.12 25.42
C GLY A 187 14.19 -50.52 25.18
N GLY A 188 15.12 -51.43 24.86
CA GLY A 188 15.07 -52.87 25.06
C GLY A 188 13.71 -53.56 25.13
N ARG A 189 13.32 -54.22 24.04
CA ARG A 189 12.69 -55.53 24.14
C ARG A 189 13.73 -56.59 23.82
N LYS A 190 14.32 -57.16 24.87
CA LYS A 190 14.84 -58.54 24.82
C LYS A 190 13.63 -59.43 24.54
N GLN A 191 13.66 -60.15 23.42
CA GLN A 191 12.89 -61.37 23.25
C GLN A 191 13.91 -62.50 23.15
N THR A 192 13.96 -63.28 24.22
CA THR A 192 14.34 -64.68 24.26
C THR A 192 13.50 -65.51 23.30
#